data_AF-A0A7R9T2K5-F1
#
_entry.id   AF-A0A7R9T2K5-F1
#
_cell.length_a   1.000
_cell.length_b   1.000
_cell.length_c   1.000
_cell.angle_alpha   90.00
_cell.angle_beta   90.00
_cell.angle_gamma   90.00
#
_symmetry.space_group_name_H-M   'P 1'
#
loop_
_entity.id
_entity.type
_entity.pdbx_description
1 polymer ?
#
loop_
_entity_poly.entity_id
_entity_poly.type
_entity_poly.pdbx_seq_one_letter_code
_entity_poly.pdbx_strand_id
1 'polypeptide(L)'
;SNPAHAALHAERPTPAKPRGPRPKQPTNEADLRRSGRVRRLPAPVYTTFDVNDDLGDGVSARKRAKMTQTSSSATTKKYFSSSKREAPSANSLRALNANLWDVYANYLGEPIHPPESDRGALKAAVVHALSPVSNPKFSKMSGIQEWKNCVALYVNVGDKHGNAYDNVFTRAGSQITWFAQPRQDEDSPVIKSIMKTSTLEEESVEDAMTRAENGEEAAPKYVDWPLHLFCRMEGCEYVYCGRLKMVDVDTKKRPMKFTMRLVDAPLLRGSEHFLGLVDLADADATSS
;
A
#
# COMPACT_ATOMS: atom_id res chain seq x y z
N SER A 1 24.73 -42.01 61.57
CA SER A 1 24.62 -41.25 60.32
C SER A 1 24.51 -39.78 60.67
N ASN A 2 25.39 -38.95 60.12
CA ASN A 2 26.10 -37.84 60.78
C ASN A 2 25.26 -36.65 61.30
N PRO A 3 25.69 -35.99 62.40
CA PRO A 3 24.93 -35.01 63.17
C PRO A 3 25.25 -33.52 62.86
N ALA A 4 24.28 -32.67 63.20
CA ALA A 4 24.33 -31.28 63.67
C ALA A 4 25.54 -30.36 63.38
N HIS A 5 25.23 -29.25 62.70
CA HIS A 5 25.40 -27.87 63.19
C HIS A 5 26.61 -27.53 64.09
N ALA A 6 27.56 -26.75 63.55
CA ALA A 6 28.26 -25.67 64.25
C ALA A 6 28.97 -24.74 63.21
N ALA A 7 28.57 -23.46 63.15
CA ALA A 7 29.42 -22.28 63.43
C ALA A 7 30.19 -21.74 62.20
N LEU A 8 30.42 -20.43 61.94
CA LEU A 8 30.08 -19.12 62.50
C LEU A 8 30.42 -18.07 61.39
N HIS A 9 29.74 -16.92 61.42
CA HIS A 9 29.95 -15.61 60.76
C HIS A 9 31.09 -15.38 59.74
N ALA A 10 30.77 -14.73 58.60
CA ALA A 10 31.04 -13.29 58.36
C ALA A 10 30.83 -12.85 56.89
N GLU A 11 30.44 -11.57 56.74
CA GLU A 11 30.58 -10.66 55.58
C GLU A 11 29.57 -10.72 54.41
N ARG A 12 28.69 -9.70 54.39
CA ARG A 12 27.88 -9.30 53.23
C ARG A 12 28.76 -8.60 52.19
N PRO A 13 28.66 -8.91 50.89
CA PRO A 13 29.28 -8.10 49.85
C PRO A 13 28.52 -6.78 49.67
N THR A 14 29.26 -5.68 49.59
CA THR A 14 28.78 -4.32 49.30
C THR A 14 28.33 -4.17 47.84
N PRO A 15 27.40 -3.23 47.53
CA PRO A 15 26.89 -3.02 46.17
C PRO A 15 27.95 -2.36 45.27
N ALA A 16 28.14 -2.92 44.08
CA ALA A 16 29.06 -2.40 43.06
C ALA A 16 28.58 -1.05 42.49
N LYS A 17 29.54 -0.14 42.26
CA LYS A 17 29.35 1.21 41.66
C LYS A 17 28.83 1.14 40.22
N PRO A 18 28.09 2.17 39.75
CA PRO A 18 27.57 2.24 38.39
C PRO A 18 28.69 2.39 37.34
N ARG A 19 28.59 1.63 36.24
CA ARG A 19 29.47 1.72 35.07
C ARG A 19 29.20 3.02 34.31
N GLY A 20 30.23 3.84 34.13
CA GLY A 20 30.19 5.03 33.28
C GLY A 20 30.00 4.72 31.78
N PRO A 21 29.70 5.74 30.96
CA PRO A 21 29.41 5.56 29.53
C PRO A 21 30.64 5.05 28.76
N ARG A 22 30.42 4.04 27.90
CA ARG A 22 31.46 3.49 27.02
C ARG A 22 31.89 4.53 25.97
N PRO A 23 33.19 4.64 25.65
CA PRO A 23 33.66 5.52 24.58
C PRO A 23 33.16 5.01 23.21
N LYS A 24 32.66 5.94 22.39
CA LYS A 24 32.23 5.65 21.01
C LYS A 24 33.45 5.26 20.17
N GLN A 25 33.38 4.12 19.49
CA GLN A 25 34.38 3.74 18.49
C GLN A 25 34.40 4.76 17.33
N PRO A 26 35.57 5.06 16.75
CA PRO A 26 35.66 5.92 15.58
C PRO A 26 35.03 5.21 14.38
N THR A 27 34.03 5.85 13.79
CA THR A 27 33.39 5.41 12.54
C THR A 27 34.42 5.45 11.40
N ASN A 28 34.60 4.31 10.72
CA ASN A 28 35.45 4.20 9.54
C ASN A 28 34.87 5.05 8.39
N GLU A 29 35.67 5.96 7.85
CA GLU A 29 35.26 6.97 6.86
C GLU A 29 34.85 6.35 5.50
N ALA A 30 35.15 5.07 5.29
CA ALA A 30 34.74 4.31 4.11
C ALA A 30 33.26 3.85 4.12
N ASP A 31 32.61 3.80 5.30
CA ASP A 31 31.22 3.32 5.47
C ASP A 31 30.16 4.45 5.54
N LEU A 32 30.58 5.72 5.44
CA LEU A 32 29.63 6.79 5.21
C LEU A 32 29.11 6.73 3.77
N ARG A 33 27.87 6.23 3.62
CA ARG A 33 27.02 6.37 2.44
C ARG A 33 27.27 7.72 1.75
N ARG A 34 27.89 7.65 0.57
CA ARG A 34 28.25 8.80 -0.28
C ARG A 34 27.00 9.45 -0.89
N SER A 35 26.28 10.21 -0.07
CA SER A 35 25.22 11.09 -0.51
C SER A 35 25.83 12.32 -1.21
N GLY A 36 25.43 12.59 -2.46
CA GLY A 36 25.83 13.80 -3.21
C GLY A 36 25.49 15.12 -2.51
N ARG A 37 24.64 15.08 -1.47
CA ARG A 37 24.30 16.22 -0.62
C ARG A 37 25.47 16.71 0.25
N VAL A 38 26.45 15.86 0.55
CA VAL A 38 27.64 16.22 1.34
C VAL A 38 28.64 17.05 0.51
N ARG A 39 28.62 16.92 -0.82
CA ARG A 39 29.59 17.58 -1.71
C ARG A 39 29.24 19.01 -2.13
N ARG A 40 28.12 19.59 -1.64
CA ARG A 40 27.61 20.91 -2.08
C ARG A 40 27.61 21.06 -3.62
N LEU A 41 27.38 19.98 -4.35
CA LEU A 41 27.23 20.03 -5.79
C LEU A 41 25.83 20.56 -6.13
N PRO A 42 25.69 21.43 -7.14
CA PRO A 42 24.37 21.89 -7.57
C PRO A 42 23.52 20.71 -8.05
N ALA A 43 22.22 20.77 -7.80
CA ALA A 43 21.28 19.75 -8.24
C ALA A 43 21.37 19.58 -9.77
N PRO A 44 21.39 18.34 -10.30
CA PRO A 44 21.36 18.12 -11.74
C PRO A 44 20.11 18.78 -12.34
N VAL A 45 20.32 19.68 -13.29
CA VAL A 45 19.24 20.32 -14.02
C VAL A 45 18.75 19.34 -15.08
N TYR A 46 17.58 18.75 -14.86
CA TYR A 46 16.86 17.99 -15.88
C TYR A 46 16.09 18.98 -16.76
N THR A 47 16.43 19.03 -18.04
CA THR A 47 15.64 19.74 -19.06
C THR A 47 14.97 18.75 -19.98
N THR A 48 13.71 19.05 -20.35
CA THR A 48 12.80 18.38 -21.31
C THR A 48 12.10 17.12 -20.77
N PHE A 49 10.77 16.99 -20.72
CA PHE A 49 9.68 17.45 -21.61
C PHE A 49 8.36 17.80 -20.86
N ASP A 50 7.62 18.74 -21.47
CA ASP A 50 6.21 19.13 -21.35
C ASP A 50 5.58 19.38 -19.96
N VAL A 51 5.73 20.64 -19.57
CA VAL A 51 4.97 21.37 -18.55
C VAL A 51 3.50 21.46 -18.98
N ASN A 52 2.70 20.46 -18.61
CA ASN A 52 1.27 20.57 -18.24
C ASN A 52 0.64 19.21 -17.81
N ASP A 53 1.40 18.33 -17.16
CA ASP A 53 0.79 17.30 -16.30
C ASP A 53 0.90 17.80 -14.85
N ASP A 54 -0.26 17.97 -14.23
CA ASP A 54 -0.52 18.43 -12.86
C ASP A 54 0.25 17.61 -11.81
N LEU A 55 1.50 17.98 -11.63
CA LEU A 55 2.34 17.62 -10.50
C LEU A 55 1.86 18.44 -9.29
N GLY A 56 1.05 17.83 -8.44
CA GLY A 56 0.50 18.43 -7.22
C GLY A 56 1.53 18.72 -6.12
N ASP A 57 2.54 19.53 -6.43
CA ASP A 57 3.50 20.13 -5.48
C ASP A 57 3.37 21.66 -5.50
N GLY A 58 2.35 22.15 -4.79
CA GLY A 58 2.07 23.57 -4.61
C GLY A 58 2.44 24.10 -3.23
N VAL A 59 3.62 23.78 -2.68
CA VAL A 59 4.13 24.50 -1.49
C VAL A 59 5.05 25.63 -1.94
N SER A 60 4.45 26.74 -2.39
CA SER A 60 5.20 28.00 -2.51
C SER A 60 5.35 28.64 -1.13
N ALA A 61 6.47 28.35 -0.49
CA ALA A 61 7.01 29.18 0.57
C ALA A 61 7.31 30.58 0.02
N ARG A 62 6.49 31.58 0.37
CA ARG A 62 6.84 33.00 0.20
C ARG A 62 6.87 33.72 1.55
N LYS A 63 8.08 33.90 2.08
CA LYS A 63 8.50 35.04 2.92
C LYS A 63 9.55 35.78 2.06
N ARG A 64 9.63 37.10 1.91
CA ARG A 64 9.03 38.27 2.57
C ARG A 64 9.43 39.50 1.75
N ALA A 65 8.58 40.54 1.63
CA ALA A 65 8.98 41.95 1.62
C ALA A 65 7.75 42.86 1.79
N LYS A 66 7.97 44.01 2.40
CA LYS A 66 7.03 44.88 3.12
C LYS A 66 6.78 46.16 2.30
N MET A 67 5.53 46.58 2.08
CA MET A 67 5.08 47.97 2.33
C MET A 67 3.57 48.17 2.08
N THR A 68 3.05 49.02 2.95
CA THR A 68 1.71 49.60 3.16
C THR A 68 0.94 50.09 1.92
N GLN A 69 -0.38 49.85 1.87
CA GLN A 69 -1.41 50.88 2.14
C GLN A 69 -2.82 50.26 2.18
N THR A 70 -3.66 50.91 2.96
CA THR A 70 -5.06 50.62 3.36
C THR A 70 -6.07 50.65 2.20
N SER A 71 -7.04 49.72 2.20
CA SER A 71 -8.49 49.99 2.08
C SER A 71 -9.36 48.72 1.98
N SER A 72 -10.30 48.64 2.94
CA SER A 72 -11.69 48.14 2.89
C SER A 72 -12.10 46.96 1.97
N SER A 73 -12.45 45.85 2.64
CA SER A 73 -13.70 45.07 2.51
C SER A 73 -14.25 44.68 1.14
N ALA A 74 -14.13 43.38 0.80
CA ALA A 74 -15.24 42.55 0.32
C ALA A 74 -14.81 41.07 0.33
N THR A 75 -15.23 40.32 1.35
CA THR A 75 -15.02 38.88 1.47
C THR A 75 -15.90 38.15 0.45
N THR A 76 -15.42 38.04 -0.78
CA THR A 76 -16.06 37.21 -1.79
C THR A 76 -15.76 35.76 -1.44
N LYS A 77 -16.73 35.07 -0.82
CA LYS A 77 -16.70 33.61 -0.65
C LYS A 77 -16.55 32.99 -2.05
N LYS A 78 -15.36 32.52 -2.37
CA LYS A 78 -15.14 31.64 -3.53
C LYS A 78 -15.84 30.33 -3.21
N TYR A 79 -17.07 30.20 -3.69
CA TYR A 79 -17.66 28.90 -3.94
C TYR A 79 -16.70 28.19 -4.89
N PHE A 80 -16.02 27.15 -4.41
CA PHE A 80 -15.40 26.16 -5.27
C PHE A 80 -16.55 25.52 -6.04
N SER A 81 -16.82 26.03 -7.25
CA SER A 81 -17.66 25.32 -8.19
C SER A 81 -17.02 23.96 -8.41
N SER A 82 -17.83 22.90 -8.31
CA SER A 82 -17.41 21.55 -8.71
C SER A 82 -16.97 21.64 -10.16
N SER A 83 -15.66 21.69 -10.41
CA SER A 83 -15.15 21.68 -11.78
C SER A 83 -15.66 20.39 -12.42
N LYS A 84 -16.36 20.54 -13.55
CA LYS A 84 -16.68 19.38 -14.39
C LYS A 84 -15.36 18.68 -14.67
N ARG A 85 -15.21 17.45 -14.17
CA ARG A 85 -14.01 16.65 -14.43
C ARG A 85 -13.88 16.48 -15.93
N GLU A 86 -12.74 16.87 -16.48
CA GLU A 86 -12.43 16.58 -17.88
C GLU A 86 -12.48 15.07 -18.11
N ALA A 87 -12.94 14.68 -19.31
CA ALA A 87 -13.00 13.27 -19.66
C ALA A 87 -11.57 12.67 -19.62
N PRO A 88 -11.41 11.45 -19.08
CA PRO A 88 -10.12 10.80 -19.05
C PRO A 88 -9.58 10.59 -20.48
N SER A 89 -8.26 10.64 -20.65
CA SER A 89 -7.67 10.32 -21.94
C SER A 89 -7.93 8.86 -22.31
N ALA A 90 -8.08 8.58 -23.61
CA ALA A 90 -8.48 7.26 -24.11
C ALA A 90 -7.54 6.12 -23.67
N ASN A 91 -6.24 6.42 -23.49
CA ASN A 91 -5.23 5.45 -23.05
C ASN A 91 -5.02 5.43 -21.54
N SER A 92 -5.76 6.21 -20.75
CA SER A 92 -5.67 6.17 -19.29
C SER A 92 -6.47 5.00 -18.73
N LEU A 93 -6.05 4.49 -17.56
CA LEU A 93 -6.75 3.37 -16.90
C LEU A 93 -8.25 3.62 -16.73
N ARG A 94 -8.66 4.87 -16.43
CA ARG A 94 -10.07 5.28 -16.27
C ARG A 94 -10.92 5.11 -17.53
N ALA A 95 -10.31 5.03 -18.70
CA ALA A 95 -11.00 4.80 -19.97
C ALA A 95 -10.96 3.32 -20.42
N LEU A 96 -10.15 2.49 -19.77
CA LEU A 96 -9.89 1.10 -20.16
C LEU A 96 -10.58 0.13 -19.18
N ASN A 97 -11.21 -0.92 -19.73
CA ASN A 97 -11.66 -2.05 -18.93
C ASN A 97 -10.46 -2.95 -18.64
N ALA A 98 -10.24 -3.28 -17.37
CA ALA A 98 -9.23 -4.26 -16.99
C ALA A 98 -9.69 -5.67 -17.36
N ASN A 99 -8.76 -6.52 -17.79
CA ASN A 99 -8.96 -7.94 -18.08
C ASN A 99 -8.95 -8.74 -16.76
N LEU A 100 -10.03 -8.62 -15.98
CA LEU A 100 -10.09 -9.17 -14.62
C LEU A 100 -10.10 -10.69 -14.62
N TRP A 101 -10.77 -11.32 -15.58
CA TRP A 101 -10.85 -12.76 -15.69
C TRP A 101 -9.48 -13.40 -15.96
N ASP A 102 -8.74 -12.90 -16.95
CA ASP A 102 -7.41 -13.42 -17.28
C ASP A 102 -6.46 -13.32 -16.08
N VAL A 103 -6.50 -12.19 -15.37
CA VAL A 103 -5.67 -12.03 -14.17
C VAL A 103 -6.12 -12.96 -13.05
N TYR A 104 -7.44 -13.15 -12.89
CA TYR A 104 -7.97 -14.06 -11.90
C TYR A 104 -7.53 -15.51 -12.16
N ALA A 105 -7.73 -16.00 -13.38
CA ALA A 105 -7.47 -17.38 -13.75
C ALA A 105 -5.98 -17.74 -13.69
N ASN A 106 -5.10 -16.80 -14.07
CA ASN A 106 -3.67 -17.10 -14.20
C ASN A 106 -2.83 -16.70 -12.99
N TYR A 107 -3.30 -15.78 -12.13
CA TYR A 107 -2.44 -15.20 -11.10
C TYR A 107 -3.03 -15.22 -9.68
N LEU A 108 -4.19 -15.82 -9.43
CA LEU A 108 -4.74 -15.87 -8.06
C LEU A 108 -3.77 -16.60 -7.12
N GLY A 109 -3.23 -15.87 -6.14
CA GLY A 109 -2.22 -16.37 -5.21
C GLY A 109 -0.81 -16.40 -5.78
N GLU A 110 -0.58 -15.99 -7.02
CA GLU A 110 0.71 -16.07 -7.69
C GLU A 110 1.32 -14.68 -7.94
N PRO A 111 2.66 -14.56 -7.97
CA PRO A 111 3.35 -13.33 -8.32
C PRO A 111 3.22 -13.00 -9.82
N ILE A 112 3.02 -11.72 -10.12
CA ILE A 112 3.07 -11.19 -11.49
C ILE A 112 4.48 -10.67 -11.74
N HIS A 113 5.26 -11.43 -12.51
CA HIS A 113 6.64 -11.08 -12.81
C HIS A 113 6.77 -10.01 -13.90
N PRO A 114 7.64 -9.02 -13.72
CA PRO A 114 8.02 -8.15 -14.82
C PRO A 114 8.78 -8.92 -15.91
N PRO A 115 8.76 -8.45 -17.16
CA PRO A 115 9.57 -9.03 -18.22
C PRO A 115 11.07 -8.95 -17.87
N GLU A 116 11.86 -9.93 -18.34
CA GLU A 116 13.28 -10.04 -17.99
C GLU A 116 14.09 -8.78 -18.34
N SER A 117 13.66 -8.04 -19.37
CA SER A 117 14.27 -6.80 -19.82
C SER A 117 14.09 -5.62 -18.86
N ASP A 118 13.11 -5.67 -17.94
CA ASP A 118 12.82 -4.58 -17.00
C ASP A 118 12.33 -5.09 -15.64
N ARG A 119 13.22 -5.79 -14.91
CA ARG A 119 12.94 -6.33 -13.57
C ARG A 119 12.55 -5.28 -12.52
N GLY A 120 12.78 -3.98 -12.78
CA GLY A 120 12.43 -2.90 -11.86
C GLY A 120 10.98 -2.44 -11.96
N ALA A 121 10.28 -2.75 -13.06
CA ALA A 121 8.95 -2.24 -13.36
C ALA A 121 7.81 -3.08 -12.74
N LEU A 122 7.92 -3.40 -11.45
CA LEU A 122 7.04 -4.34 -10.73
C LEU A 122 5.55 -3.99 -10.85
N LYS A 123 5.17 -2.71 -10.67
CA LYS A 123 3.78 -2.28 -10.84
C LYS A 123 3.34 -2.27 -12.30
N ALA A 124 4.26 -1.93 -13.22
CA ALA A 124 3.93 -1.92 -14.63
C ALA A 124 3.56 -3.33 -15.12
N ALA A 125 4.26 -4.37 -14.63
CA ALA A 125 3.93 -5.76 -14.92
C ALA A 125 2.46 -6.07 -14.63
N VAL A 126 1.97 -5.70 -13.45
CA VAL A 126 0.56 -5.87 -13.07
C VAL A 126 -0.38 -5.05 -13.96
N VAL A 127 -0.03 -3.78 -14.23
CA VAL A 127 -0.87 -2.95 -15.11
C VAL A 127 -0.94 -3.54 -16.51
N HIS A 128 0.16 -4.06 -17.06
CA HIS A 128 0.17 -4.72 -18.37
C HIS A 128 -0.65 -6.00 -18.37
N ALA A 129 -0.56 -6.82 -17.31
CA ALA A 129 -1.38 -8.03 -17.18
C ALA A 129 -2.89 -7.72 -17.16
N LEU A 130 -3.28 -6.60 -16.53
CA LEU A 130 -4.67 -6.13 -16.51
C LEU A 130 -5.08 -5.40 -17.79
N SER A 131 -4.15 -4.89 -18.60
CA SER A 131 -4.49 -3.93 -19.65
C SER A 131 -4.83 -4.61 -20.97
N PRO A 132 -5.91 -4.18 -21.65
CA PRO A 132 -6.21 -4.63 -23.01
C PRO A 132 -5.29 -3.98 -24.06
N VAL A 133 -4.42 -3.03 -23.67
CA VAL A 133 -3.51 -2.32 -24.57
C VAL A 133 -2.08 -2.42 -24.06
N SER A 134 -1.12 -2.33 -24.97
CA SER A 134 0.30 -2.51 -24.64
C SER A 134 0.89 -1.39 -23.79
N ASN A 135 0.44 -0.13 -23.94
CA ASN A 135 1.06 1.03 -23.29
C ASN A 135 0.03 1.95 -22.59
N PRO A 136 -0.62 1.48 -21.50
CA PRO A 136 -1.58 2.31 -20.76
C PRO A 136 -0.89 3.45 -19.99
N LYS A 137 -1.54 4.63 -19.90
CA LYS A 137 -1.10 5.75 -19.04
C LYS A 137 -1.63 5.54 -17.63
N PHE A 138 -0.72 5.42 -16.65
CA PHE A 138 -1.05 5.25 -15.24
C PHE A 138 -0.08 5.96 -14.30
N SER A 139 -0.50 6.20 -13.06
CA SER A 139 0.36 6.81 -12.03
C SER A 139 1.26 5.77 -11.38
N LYS A 140 2.57 5.81 -11.64
CA LYS A 140 3.53 4.87 -11.03
C LYS A 140 3.56 4.96 -9.50
N MET A 141 3.35 6.16 -8.95
CA MET A 141 3.45 6.44 -7.53
C MET A 141 2.17 6.19 -6.74
N SER A 142 1.01 6.05 -7.40
CA SER A 142 -0.26 5.81 -6.70
C SER A 142 -0.41 4.34 -6.31
N GLY A 143 -0.66 4.07 -5.03
CA GLY A 143 -1.05 2.75 -4.52
C GLY A 143 -2.50 2.36 -4.81
N ILE A 144 -3.27 3.25 -5.44
CA ILE A 144 -4.65 3.02 -5.86
C ILE A 144 -4.81 3.44 -7.31
N GLN A 145 -5.36 2.56 -8.14
CA GLN A 145 -5.64 2.83 -9.55
C GLN A 145 -7.11 2.59 -9.86
N GLU A 146 -7.72 3.56 -10.51
CA GLU A 146 -9.09 3.50 -11.00
C GLU A 146 -9.09 3.08 -12.46
N TRP A 147 -9.69 1.94 -12.74
CA TRP A 147 -10.02 1.46 -14.08
C TRP A 147 -11.47 1.79 -14.41
N LYS A 148 -11.88 1.61 -15.67
CA LYS A 148 -13.28 1.85 -16.06
C LYS A 148 -14.26 0.90 -15.37
N ASN A 149 -13.87 -0.36 -15.16
CA ASN A 149 -14.70 -1.41 -14.55
C ASN A 149 -14.34 -1.79 -13.11
N CYS A 150 -13.17 -1.37 -12.59
CA CYS A 150 -12.74 -1.75 -11.24
C CYS A 150 -11.76 -0.75 -10.60
N VAL A 151 -11.43 -1.01 -9.34
CA VAL A 151 -10.37 -0.36 -8.59
C VAL A 151 -9.32 -1.42 -8.21
N ALA A 152 -8.05 -1.14 -8.50
CA ALA A 152 -6.94 -1.99 -8.11
C ALA A 152 -6.14 -1.33 -6.98
N LEU A 153 -6.00 -2.04 -5.86
CA LEU A 153 -5.17 -1.63 -4.72
C LEU A 153 -3.80 -2.31 -4.82
N TYR A 154 -2.75 -1.51 -4.72
CA TYR A 154 -1.35 -1.93 -4.74
C TYR A 154 -0.75 -1.64 -3.37
N VAL A 155 -0.63 -2.69 -2.56
CA VAL A 155 -0.33 -2.59 -1.14
C VAL A 155 1.04 -3.20 -0.86
N ASN A 156 1.86 -2.49 -0.09
CA ASN A 156 3.03 -3.10 0.53
C ASN A 156 2.59 -3.67 1.89
N VAL A 157 2.91 -4.93 2.17
CA VAL A 157 2.62 -5.62 3.43
C VAL A 157 3.92 -5.80 4.19
N GLY A 158 3.89 -5.47 5.48
CA GLY A 158 5.08 -5.39 6.33
C GLY A 158 5.97 -4.20 5.96
N ASP A 159 6.22 -3.32 6.92
CA ASP A 159 7.18 -2.23 6.74
C ASP A 159 8.47 -2.53 7.51
N LYS A 160 9.62 -2.41 6.83
CA LYS A 160 10.95 -2.51 7.43
C LYS A 160 11.21 -1.42 8.49
N HIS A 161 10.37 -0.39 8.54
CA HIS A 161 10.56 0.80 9.35
C HIS A 161 9.46 1.07 10.38
N GLY A 162 8.47 0.17 10.53
CA GLY A 162 7.46 0.25 11.59
C GLY A 162 6.60 1.50 11.52
N ASN A 163 6.08 1.85 10.34
CA ASN A 163 5.18 2.99 10.20
C ASN A 163 3.80 2.69 10.83
N ALA A 164 3.18 3.70 11.44
CA ALA A 164 1.86 3.60 12.10
C ALA A 164 0.67 3.23 11.18
N TYR A 165 0.92 3.00 9.88
CA TYR A 165 -0.06 2.62 8.87
C TYR A 165 0.32 1.29 8.22
N ASP A 166 0.58 0.28 9.04
CA ASP A 166 0.85 -1.05 8.53
C ASP A 166 -0.42 -1.63 7.90
N ASN A 167 -0.32 -1.97 6.61
CA ASN A 167 -1.34 -2.78 5.96
C ASN A 167 -1.05 -4.21 6.37
N VAL A 168 -1.83 -4.70 7.35
CA VAL A 168 -1.61 -6.00 7.98
C VAL A 168 -2.77 -6.91 7.63
N PHE A 169 -2.43 -8.14 7.27
CA PHE A 169 -3.41 -9.22 7.18
C PHE A 169 -3.81 -9.67 8.58
N THR A 170 -5.10 -9.92 8.79
CA THR A 170 -5.65 -10.38 10.05
C THR A 170 -6.60 -11.54 9.79
N ARG A 171 -6.97 -12.26 10.87
CA ARG A 171 -7.85 -13.43 10.79
C ARG A 171 -7.33 -14.49 9.79
N ALA A 172 -6.08 -14.90 9.98
CA ALA A 172 -5.39 -15.89 9.13
C ALA A 172 -5.46 -15.52 7.63
N GLY A 173 -5.11 -14.28 7.30
CA GLY A 173 -5.10 -13.78 5.92
C GLY A 173 -6.46 -13.37 5.35
N SER A 174 -7.58 -13.69 6.00
CA SER A 174 -8.90 -13.43 5.41
C SER A 174 -9.31 -11.95 5.41
N GLN A 175 -8.68 -11.10 6.23
CA GLN A 175 -8.97 -9.67 6.29
C GLN A 175 -7.71 -8.83 6.17
N ILE A 176 -7.85 -7.62 5.63
CA ILE A 176 -6.76 -6.64 5.54
C ILE A 176 -7.24 -5.27 6.03
N THR A 177 -6.37 -4.58 6.76
CA THR A 177 -6.51 -3.14 7.00
C THR A 177 -5.84 -2.36 5.87
N TRP A 178 -6.55 -1.42 5.27
CA TRP A 178 -6.01 -0.51 4.27
C TRP A 178 -6.34 0.95 4.60
N PHE A 179 -5.41 1.86 4.30
CA PHE A 179 -5.59 3.29 4.52
C PHE A 179 -5.68 4.04 3.19
N ALA A 180 -6.70 4.90 3.06
CA ALA A 180 -6.85 5.76 1.89
C ALA A 180 -5.75 6.83 1.82
N GLN A 181 -5.67 7.55 0.70
CA GLN A 181 -4.79 8.72 0.63
C GLN A 181 -5.38 9.87 1.47
N PRO A 182 -4.57 10.72 2.13
CA PRO A 182 -5.08 11.81 3.01
C PRO A 182 -6.06 12.79 2.34
N ARG A 183 -5.98 12.92 1.02
CA ARG A 183 -6.80 13.78 0.17
C ARG A 183 -8.04 13.08 -0.41
N GLN A 184 -8.25 11.81 -0.07
CA GLN A 184 -9.47 11.07 -0.42
C GLN A 184 -10.47 11.16 0.74
N ASP A 185 -11.73 11.27 0.35
CA ASP A 185 -12.90 11.36 1.21
C ASP A 185 -14.02 10.47 0.67
N GLU A 186 -15.16 10.44 1.36
CA GLU A 186 -16.33 9.66 0.99
C GLU A 186 -16.87 10.03 -0.41
N ASP A 187 -16.58 11.24 -0.89
CA ASP A 187 -17.04 11.73 -2.18
C ASP A 187 -16.17 11.31 -3.36
N SER A 188 -14.94 10.88 -3.08
CA SER A 188 -13.98 10.42 -4.06
C SER A 188 -14.50 9.17 -4.82
N PRO A 189 -14.51 9.15 -6.16
CA PRO A 189 -15.11 8.03 -6.92
C PRO A 189 -14.54 6.65 -6.62
N VAL A 190 -13.24 6.58 -6.34
CA VAL A 190 -12.60 5.33 -5.91
C VAL A 190 -13.11 4.86 -4.56
N ILE A 191 -13.36 5.78 -3.63
CA ILE A 191 -13.93 5.46 -2.30
C ILE A 191 -15.38 5.02 -2.46
N LYS A 192 -16.18 5.72 -3.28
CA LYS A 192 -17.54 5.28 -3.63
C LYS A 192 -17.56 3.87 -4.24
N SER A 193 -16.60 3.56 -5.10
CA SER A 193 -16.49 2.22 -5.71
C SER A 193 -16.12 1.14 -4.69
N ILE A 194 -15.20 1.45 -3.76
CA ILE A 194 -14.87 0.58 -2.64
C ILE A 194 -16.09 0.35 -1.74
N MET A 195 -16.79 1.43 -1.33
CA MET A 195 -17.93 1.34 -0.43
C MET A 195 -19.09 0.51 -1.01
N LYS A 196 -19.31 0.57 -2.34
CA LYS A 196 -20.32 -0.25 -3.01
C LYS A 196 -20.12 -1.74 -2.82
N THR A 197 -18.90 -2.21 -2.59
CA THR A 197 -18.63 -3.65 -2.39
C THR A 197 -19.31 -4.22 -1.16
N SER A 198 -19.58 -3.42 -0.12
CA SER A 198 -20.16 -3.93 1.13
C SER A 198 -21.54 -4.55 0.94
N THR A 199 -22.29 -4.09 -0.07
CA THR A 199 -23.64 -4.57 -0.39
C THR A 199 -23.68 -5.57 -1.53
N LEU A 200 -22.54 -5.92 -2.14
CA LEU A 200 -22.53 -6.91 -3.23
C LEU A 200 -22.69 -8.32 -2.69
N GLU A 201 -23.52 -9.11 -3.37
CA GLU A 201 -23.64 -10.54 -3.11
C GLU A 201 -22.39 -11.25 -3.61
N GLU A 202 -21.87 -12.16 -2.79
CA GLU A 202 -20.68 -12.95 -3.11
C GLU A 202 -21.10 -14.28 -3.69
N GLU A 203 -20.27 -14.81 -4.58
CA GLU A 203 -20.36 -16.24 -4.92
C GLU A 203 -20.07 -17.11 -3.69
N SER A 204 -20.66 -18.30 -3.66
CA SER A 204 -20.33 -19.27 -2.62
C SER A 204 -18.90 -19.78 -2.78
N VAL A 205 -18.33 -20.31 -1.70
CA VAL A 205 -16.97 -20.88 -1.73
C VAL A 205 -16.94 -22.10 -2.66
N GLU A 206 -18.01 -22.88 -2.63
CA GLU A 206 -18.21 -24.07 -3.46
C GLU A 206 -18.24 -23.71 -4.95
N ASP A 207 -18.95 -22.64 -5.32
CA ASP A 207 -18.97 -22.13 -6.71
C ASP A 207 -17.59 -21.61 -7.13
N ALA A 208 -16.90 -20.89 -6.23
CA ALA A 208 -15.55 -20.39 -6.48
C ALA A 208 -14.55 -21.52 -6.73
N MET A 209 -14.59 -22.58 -5.92
CA MET A 209 -13.76 -23.78 -6.07
C MET A 209 -14.09 -24.53 -7.35
N THR A 210 -15.37 -24.77 -7.61
CA THR A 210 -15.84 -25.45 -8.83
C THR A 210 -15.36 -24.72 -10.09
N ARG A 211 -15.42 -23.39 -10.07
CA ARG A 211 -14.93 -22.53 -11.16
C ARG A 211 -13.41 -22.60 -11.32
N ALA A 212 -12.67 -22.61 -10.21
CA ALA A 212 -11.20 -22.72 -10.26
C ALA A 212 -10.76 -24.07 -10.85
N GLU A 213 -11.47 -25.15 -10.54
CA GLU A 213 -11.15 -26.51 -11.01
C GLU A 213 -11.60 -26.78 -12.45
N ASN A 214 -12.80 -26.32 -12.83
CA ASN A 214 -13.45 -26.71 -14.09
C ASN A 214 -13.44 -25.59 -15.15
N GLY A 215 -12.85 -24.44 -14.86
CA GLY A 215 -12.73 -23.31 -15.78
C GLY A 215 -13.99 -22.45 -15.90
N GLU A 216 -13.94 -21.49 -16.83
CA GLU A 216 -14.96 -20.43 -17.00
C GLU A 216 -16.37 -20.98 -17.28
N GLU A 217 -16.47 -22.04 -18.09
CA GLU A 217 -17.75 -22.59 -18.55
C GLU A 217 -18.54 -23.31 -17.44
N ALA A 218 -17.85 -23.75 -16.37
CA ALA A 218 -18.47 -24.43 -15.24
C ALA A 218 -19.04 -23.46 -14.20
N ALA A 219 -18.82 -22.15 -14.37
CA ALA A 219 -19.21 -21.16 -13.40
C ALA A 219 -20.59 -20.55 -13.67
N PRO A 220 -21.39 -20.25 -12.62
CA PRO A 220 -22.33 -19.15 -12.72
C PRO A 220 -21.55 -17.87 -13.06
N LYS A 221 -21.93 -17.22 -14.17
CA LYS A 221 -21.31 -16.03 -14.79
C LYS A 221 -20.41 -15.23 -13.83
N TYR A 222 -19.08 -15.33 -13.99
CA TYR A 222 -18.12 -14.53 -13.22
C TYR A 222 -18.53 -13.06 -13.29
N VAL A 223 -18.73 -12.45 -12.13
CA VAL A 223 -19.07 -11.04 -12.01
C VAL A 223 -17.77 -10.27 -11.87
N ASP A 224 -17.53 -9.33 -12.78
CA ASP A 224 -16.45 -8.34 -12.69
C ASP A 224 -16.55 -7.61 -11.34
N TRP A 225 -15.78 -8.08 -10.37
CA TRP A 225 -15.81 -7.53 -9.02
C TRP A 225 -15.10 -6.17 -9.02
N PRO A 226 -15.65 -5.13 -8.39
CA PRO A 226 -15.14 -3.79 -8.62
C PRO A 226 -13.89 -3.45 -7.78
N LEU A 227 -13.36 -4.37 -6.97
CA LEU A 227 -12.22 -4.11 -6.09
C LEU A 227 -11.26 -5.31 -5.99
N HIS A 228 -10.01 -5.09 -6.38
CA HIS A 228 -8.98 -6.13 -6.47
C HIS A 228 -7.73 -5.75 -5.68
N LEU A 229 -7.08 -6.74 -5.06
CA LEU A 229 -5.90 -6.55 -4.23
C LEU A 229 -4.65 -7.16 -4.85
N PHE A 230 -3.60 -6.36 -4.90
CA PHE A 230 -2.24 -6.77 -5.22
C PHE A 230 -1.34 -6.38 -4.06
N CYS A 231 -0.74 -7.38 -3.40
CA CYS A 231 0.15 -7.17 -2.27
C CYS A 231 1.58 -7.55 -2.62
N ARG A 232 2.56 -6.92 -1.96
CA ARG A 232 3.96 -7.32 -2.05
C ARG A 232 4.71 -7.02 -0.77
N MET A 233 5.83 -7.69 -0.58
CA MET A 233 6.92 -7.15 0.24
C MET A 233 7.66 -6.06 -0.52
N GLU A 234 8.21 -5.08 0.20
CA GLU A 234 8.93 -3.98 -0.45
C GLU A 234 10.17 -4.48 -1.21
N GLY A 235 10.12 -4.30 -2.54
CA GLY A 235 11.17 -4.72 -3.48
C GLY A 235 10.84 -6.01 -4.23
N CYS A 236 9.77 -6.70 -3.86
CA CYS A 236 9.31 -7.94 -4.50
C CYS A 236 8.18 -7.70 -5.51
N GLU A 237 7.89 -8.72 -6.30
CA GLU A 237 6.74 -8.79 -7.19
C GLU A 237 5.42 -8.70 -6.44
N TYR A 238 4.39 -8.23 -7.15
CA TYR A 238 3.03 -8.21 -6.62
C TYR A 238 2.39 -9.58 -6.77
N VAL A 239 1.88 -10.11 -5.67
CA VAL A 239 0.99 -11.27 -5.62
C VAL A 239 -0.44 -10.79 -5.77
N TYR A 240 -1.18 -11.35 -6.72
CA TYR A 240 -2.60 -11.05 -6.84
C TYR A 240 -3.39 -11.84 -5.78
N CYS A 241 -3.95 -11.11 -4.82
CA CYS A 241 -4.64 -11.68 -3.66
C CYS A 241 -6.14 -11.87 -3.90
N GLY A 242 -6.66 -11.56 -5.09
CA GLY A 242 -8.08 -11.72 -5.39
C GLY A 242 -8.93 -10.48 -5.12
N ARG A 243 -10.23 -10.73 -4.93
CA ARG A 243 -11.30 -9.75 -4.78
C ARG A 243 -11.46 -9.33 -3.33
N LEU A 244 -11.75 -8.04 -3.13
CA LEU A 244 -11.96 -7.45 -1.81
C LEU A 244 -13.39 -6.97 -1.62
N LYS A 245 -13.92 -7.22 -0.43
CA LYS A 245 -15.19 -6.66 0.03
C LYS A 245 -14.96 -5.77 1.24
N MET A 246 -15.50 -4.55 1.19
CA MET A 246 -15.49 -3.64 2.33
C MET A 246 -16.38 -4.20 3.46
N VAL A 247 -15.81 -4.27 4.67
CA VAL A 247 -16.50 -4.73 5.88
C VAL A 247 -16.82 -3.54 6.78
N ASP A 248 -15.84 -2.65 6.99
CA ASP A 248 -15.97 -1.49 7.85
C ASP A 248 -15.09 -0.33 7.36
N VAL A 249 -15.46 0.89 7.72
CA VAL A 249 -14.72 2.11 7.41
C VAL A 249 -14.78 3.11 8.56
N ASP A 250 -13.61 3.53 9.04
CA ASP A 250 -13.47 4.64 9.98
C ASP A 250 -13.21 5.93 9.20
N THR A 251 -14.30 6.68 8.96
CA THR A 251 -14.25 7.97 8.25
C THR A 251 -13.85 9.13 9.15
N LYS A 252 -13.66 8.92 10.46
CA LYS A 252 -13.15 9.94 11.39
C LYS A 252 -11.63 9.96 11.43
N LYS A 253 -10.97 8.84 11.12
CA LYS A 253 -9.52 8.80 10.91
C LYS A 253 -9.09 9.55 9.65
N ARG A 254 -7.89 10.11 9.71
CA ARG A 254 -7.24 10.82 8.60
C ARG A 254 -5.81 10.29 8.48
N PRO A 255 -5.47 9.52 7.43
CA PRO A 255 -6.36 9.03 6.36
C PRO A 255 -7.48 8.08 6.84
N MET A 256 -8.54 7.91 6.03
CA MET A 256 -9.63 6.96 6.32
C MET A 256 -9.08 5.54 6.39
N LYS A 257 -9.50 4.79 7.41
CA LYS A 257 -9.11 3.39 7.60
C LYS A 257 -10.25 2.50 7.11
N PHE A 258 -9.93 1.53 6.28
CA PHE A 258 -10.85 0.50 5.81
C PHE A 258 -10.44 -0.86 6.38
N THR A 259 -11.43 -1.62 6.79
CA THR A 259 -11.30 -3.05 7.05
C THR A 259 -12.00 -3.78 5.90
N MET A 260 -11.26 -4.63 5.21
CA MET A 260 -11.76 -5.36 4.04
C MET A 260 -11.54 -6.85 4.20
N ARG A 261 -12.42 -7.66 3.62
CA ARG A 261 -12.30 -9.12 3.56
C ARG A 261 -11.90 -9.56 2.16
N LEU A 262 -10.99 -10.52 2.08
CA LEU A 262 -10.73 -11.25 0.84
C LEU A 262 -11.84 -12.26 0.59
N VAL A 263 -12.54 -12.09 -0.53
CA VAL A 263 -13.60 -13.00 -0.96
C VAL A 263 -12.97 -14.35 -1.32
N ASP A 264 -11.80 -14.32 -1.95
CA ASP A 264 -11.08 -15.50 -2.44
C ASP A 264 -10.18 -16.17 -1.37
N ALA A 265 -10.26 -15.74 -0.10
CA ALA A 265 -9.42 -16.27 0.97
C ALA A 265 -9.36 -17.81 1.07
N PRO A 266 -10.47 -18.57 0.87
CA PRO A 266 -10.42 -20.03 0.89
C PRO A 266 -9.52 -20.64 -0.19
N LEU A 267 -9.46 -20.02 -1.38
CA LEU A 267 -8.66 -20.50 -2.52
C LEU A 267 -7.16 -20.23 -2.34
N LEU A 268 -6.82 -19.22 -1.53
CA LEU A 268 -5.44 -18.79 -1.32
C LEU A 268 -4.69 -19.61 -0.26
N ARG A 269 -5.36 -20.53 0.45
CA ARG A 269 -4.76 -21.31 1.54
C ARG A 269 -3.65 -22.26 1.08
N GLY A 270 -3.60 -22.60 -0.20
CA GLY A 270 -2.54 -23.42 -0.79
C GLY A 270 -1.40 -22.61 -1.41
N SER A 271 -1.51 -21.28 -1.50
CA SER A 271 -0.49 -20.45 -2.14
C SER A 271 0.63 -20.12 -1.17
N GLU A 272 1.83 -20.60 -1.46
CA GLU A 272 3.03 -20.27 -0.68
C GLU A 272 3.35 -18.78 -0.71
N HIS A 273 3.13 -18.13 -1.86
CA HIS A 273 3.39 -16.71 -2.04
C HIS A 273 2.44 -15.81 -1.25
N PHE A 274 1.15 -16.19 -1.18
CA PHE A 274 0.18 -15.49 -0.35
C PHE A 274 0.46 -15.72 1.13
N LEU A 275 0.72 -16.96 1.55
CA LEU A 275 1.03 -17.28 2.95
C LEU A 275 2.29 -16.54 3.43
N GLY A 276 3.31 -16.39 2.58
CA GLY A 276 4.49 -15.58 2.89
C GLY A 276 4.17 -14.10 3.18
N LEU A 277 3.10 -13.54 2.62
CA LEU A 277 2.63 -12.19 2.95
C LEU A 277 1.88 -12.15 4.30
N VAL A 278 1.17 -13.23 4.65
CA VAL A 278 0.38 -13.33 5.89
C VAL A 278 1.29 -13.57 7.10
N ASP A 279 2.24 -14.49 6.99
CA ASP A 279 3.15 -14.85 8.09
C ASP A 279 4.00 -13.64 8.54
N LEU A 280 4.39 -12.80 7.58
CA LEU A 280 5.15 -11.59 7.87
C LEU A 280 4.32 -10.57 8.68
N ALA A 281 3.03 -10.45 8.33
CA ALA A 281 2.08 -9.59 9.03
C ALA A 281 1.85 -10.05 10.49
N ASP A 282 1.84 -11.35 10.74
CA ASP A 282 1.68 -11.91 12.09
C ASP A 282 2.98 -11.84 12.93
N ALA A 283 4.15 -11.95 12.29
CA ALA A 283 5.44 -11.81 12.97
C ALA A 283 5.61 -10.42 13.59
N ASP A 284 5.26 -9.35 12.87
CA ASP A 284 5.34 -7.98 13.38
C ASP A 284 4.35 -7.72 14.54
N ALA A 285 3.18 -8.38 14.53
CA ALA A 285 2.15 -8.22 15.55
C ALA A 285 2.51 -8.86 16.91
N THR A 286 3.39 -9.86 16.93
CA THR A 286 3.80 -10.56 18.16
C THR A 286 5.03 -9.94 18.86
N SER A 287 5.74 -9.04 18.17
CA SER A 287 6.89 -8.30 18.70
C SER A 287 6.57 -6.91 19.27
N SER A 288 5.28 -6.53 19.32
CA SER A 288 4.80 -5.22 19.82
C SER A 288 4.23 -5.29 21.23
#